data_AF-A0A5E4M058-F1
#
_entry.id   AF-A0A5E4M058-F1
#
_cell.length_a   1.000
_cell.length_b   1.000
_cell.length_c   1.000
_cell.angle_alpha   90.00
_cell.angle_beta   90.00
_cell.angle_gamma   90.00
#
_symmetry.space_group_name_H-M   'P 1'
#
loop_
_entity.id
_entity.type
_entity.pdbx_description
1 polymer ?
#
loop_
_entity_poly.entity_id
_entity_poly.type
_entity_poly.pdbx_seq_one_letter_code
_entity_poly.pdbx_strand_id
1 'polypeptide(L)'
;MIPKHLGLDNAIRIKIVRFNIFESYFKGKAEYKDNEYTINIQNERRGKVVRLPFSLPNKNKLLVRLSGPGGMSVEDYLPFKGESEWIELDSTPITFYMADHQDQFDLLEIL
;
A
#
# COMPACT_ATOMS: atom_id res chain seq x y z
N MET A 1 14.50 8.70 -31.38
CA MET A 1 13.31 9.31 -30.74
C MET A 1 12.70 8.24 -29.86
N ILE A 2 13.01 8.24 -28.56
CA ILE A 2 12.53 7.23 -27.61
C ILE A 2 11.14 7.69 -27.14
N PRO A 3 10.10 6.83 -27.14
CA PRO A 3 8.77 7.26 -26.72
C PRO A 3 8.81 7.72 -25.26
N LYS A 4 8.31 8.94 -25.01
CA LYS A 4 7.99 9.42 -23.66
C LYS A 4 7.09 8.38 -22.99
N HIS A 5 7.55 7.88 -21.85
CA HIS A 5 6.90 6.82 -21.07
C HIS A 5 5.39 7.05 -20.92
N LEU A 6 4.64 5.97 -21.12
CA LEU A 6 3.27 5.82 -20.63
C LEU A 6 3.23 6.17 -19.14
N GLY A 7 2.67 7.33 -18.79
CA GLY A 7 1.85 7.57 -17.59
C GLY A 7 2.31 7.05 -16.21
N LEU A 8 3.60 6.94 -15.92
CA LEU A 8 4.12 6.66 -14.56
C LEU A 8 4.11 7.90 -13.64
N ASP A 9 3.73 9.07 -14.16
CA ASP A 9 3.83 10.36 -13.46
C ASP A 9 2.76 10.59 -12.39
N ASN A 10 1.77 9.70 -12.27
CA ASN A 10 0.61 9.85 -11.35
C ASN A 10 0.58 8.85 -10.19
N ALA A 11 1.56 7.94 -10.09
CA ALA A 11 1.62 6.98 -9.00
C ALA A 11 2.07 7.66 -7.70
N ILE A 12 1.31 7.49 -6.63
CA ILE A 12 1.76 7.89 -5.29
C ILE A 12 2.65 6.79 -4.76
N ARG A 13 3.93 7.12 -4.55
CA ARG A 13 4.94 6.20 -4.05
C ARG A 13 5.23 6.48 -2.59
N ILE A 14 4.98 5.49 -1.77
CA ILE A 14 5.14 5.53 -0.32
C ILE A 14 6.23 4.51 0.03
N LYS A 15 7.33 4.98 0.61
CA LYS A 15 8.45 4.11 0.98
C LYS A 15 8.12 3.39 2.29
N ILE A 16 8.26 2.07 2.33
CA ILE A 16 8.15 1.31 3.57
C ILE A 16 9.48 1.40 4.31
N VAL A 17 9.43 1.78 5.58
CA VAL A 17 10.61 1.87 6.47
C VAL A 17 10.82 0.56 7.19
N ARG A 18 9.74 -0.02 7.72
CA ARG A 18 9.75 -1.31 8.42
C ARG A 18 8.33 -1.85 8.58
N PHE A 19 8.22 -3.17 8.70
CA PHE A 19 7.04 -3.85 9.22
C PHE A 19 7.38 -4.65 10.49
N ASN A 20 6.42 -4.68 11.40
CA ASN A 20 6.34 -5.63 12.49
C ASN A 20 5.22 -6.62 12.15
N ILE A 21 5.54 -7.90 12.22
CA ILE A 21 4.62 -8.99 11.89
C ILE A 21 3.89 -9.41 13.17
N PHE A 22 2.56 -9.42 13.11
CA PHE A 22 1.69 -9.97 14.15
C PHE A 22 0.89 -11.14 13.57
N GLU A 23 0.32 -11.98 14.44
CA GLU A 23 -0.37 -13.22 14.01
C GLU A 23 -1.46 -13.01 12.95
N SER A 24 -2.10 -11.84 12.90
CA SER A 24 -3.21 -11.58 11.98
C SER A 24 -3.11 -10.26 11.19
N TYR A 25 -2.02 -9.51 11.34
CA TYR A 25 -1.82 -8.23 10.67
C TYR A 25 -0.34 -7.82 10.65
N PHE A 26 -0.01 -6.87 9.78
CA PHE A 26 1.28 -6.20 9.71
C PHE A 26 1.10 -4.75 10.13
N LYS A 27 1.99 -4.25 10.98
CA LYS A 27 2.01 -2.83 11.37
C LYS A 27 3.41 -2.28 11.26
N GLY A 28 3.56 -1.10 10.70
CA GLY A 28 4.87 -0.58 10.33
C GLY A 28 4.95 0.92 10.28
N LYS A 29 6.04 1.40 9.70
CA LYS A 29 6.29 2.80 9.38
C LYS A 29 6.55 2.96 7.90
N ALA A 30 6.03 4.05 7.34
CA ALA A 30 6.18 4.38 5.94
C ALA A 30 6.39 5.90 5.76
N GLU A 31 7.15 6.29 4.75
CA GLU A 31 7.53 7.67 4.45
C GLU A 31 6.85 8.16 3.16
N TYR A 32 6.26 9.34 3.21
CA TYR A 32 5.74 10.05 2.06
C TYR A 32 5.84 11.57 2.26
N LYS A 33 6.41 12.28 1.26
CA LYS A 33 6.63 13.74 1.30
C LYS A 33 7.23 14.22 2.62
N ASP A 34 8.35 13.62 3.02
CA ASP A 34 9.09 13.95 4.25
C ASP A 34 8.33 13.74 5.57
N ASN A 35 7.18 13.06 5.53
CA ASN A 35 6.40 12.68 6.70
C ASN A 35 6.45 11.16 6.93
N GLU A 36 6.52 10.76 8.20
CA GLU A 36 6.41 9.35 8.61
C GLU A 36 4.97 9.06 9.05
N TYR A 37 4.41 7.97 8.52
CA TYR A 37 3.07 7.50 8.84
C TYR A 37 3.12 6.08 9.40
N THR A 38 2.15 5.77 10.26
CA THR A 38 1.86 4.38 10.61
C THR A 38 1.19 3.71 9.41
N ILE A 39 1.65 2.51 9.05
CA ILE A 39 0.98 1.64 8.08
C ILE A 39 0.43 0.41 8.79
N ASN A 40 -0.81 0.04 8.47
CA ASN A 40 -1.48 -1.15 8.98
C ASN A 40 -2.07 -1.94 7.82
N ILE A 41 -1.74 -3.23 7.73
CA ILE A 41 -2.20 -4.14 6.69
C ILE A 41 -2.78 -5.37 7.34
N GLN A 42 -4.02 -5.72 7.01
CA GLN A 42 -4.72 -6.85 7.62
C GLN A 42 -5.68 -7.53 6.65
N ASN A 43 -6.10 -8.74 7.01
CA ASN A 43 -7.14 -9.47 6.29
C ASN A 43 -8.48 -8.73 6.32
N GLU A 44 -9.29 -8.95 5.29
CA GLU A 44 -10.62 -8.36 5.17
C GLU A 44 -11.56 -8.87 6.28
N ARG A 45 -11.93 -8.00 7.23
CA ARG A 45 -12.95 -8.33 8.24
C ARG A 45 -14.34 -7.80 7.90
N ARG A 46 -14.38 -6.62 7.26
CA ARG A 46 -15.63 -5.92 6.89
C ARG A 46 -15.63 -5.48 5.42
N GLY A 47 -14.84 -6.19 4.61
CA GLY A 47 -14.57 -5.89 3.20
C GLY A 47 -13.25 -5.15 2.99
N LYS A 48 -12.87 -5.02 1.72
CA LYS A 48 -11.66 -4.32 1.29
C LYS A 48 -11.70 -2.84 1.63
N VAL A 49 -10.57 -2.28 2.03
CA VAL A 49 -10.44 -0.85 2.35
C VAL A 49 -9.05 -0.36 2.02
N VAL A 50 -8.98 0.86 1.47
CA VAL A 50 -7.78 1.71 1.58
C VAL A 50 -8.17 3.06 2.20
N ARG A 51 -7.45 3.47 3.26
CA ARG A 51 -7.47 4.83 3.82
C ARG A 51 -6.06 5.39 3.83
N LEU A 52 -5.94 6.70 3.63
CA LEU A 52 -4.65 7.38 3.49
C LEU A 52 -4.60 8.65 4.36
N PRO A 53 -3.42 9.10 4.77
CA PRO A 53 -3.23 10.34 5.55
C PRO A 53 -3.31 11.63 4.71
N PHE A 54 -3.93 11.55 3.55
CA PHE A 54 -4.14 12.67 2.64
C PHE A 54 -5.34 12.40 1.75
N SER A 55 -5.99 13.48 1.30
CA SER A 55 -7.12 13.42 0.39
C SER A 55 -6.71 12.96 -1.01
N LEU A 56 -7.56 12.16 -1.66
CA LEU A 56 -7.48 11.86 -3.08
C LEU A 56 -8.75 12.33 -3.78
N PRO A 57 -8.69 13.34 -4.65
CA PRO A 57 -9.88 13.84 -5.33
C PRO A 57 -10.41 12.80 -6.32
N ASN A 58 -11.73 12.56 -6.28
CA ASN A 58 -12.49 11.79 -7.27
C ASN A 58 -12.06 10.33 -7.51
N LYS A 59 -11.54 9.64 -6.48
CA LYS A 59 -11.16 8.22 -6.56
C LYS A 59 -12.02 7.37 -5.61
N ASN A 60 -12.80 6.44 -6.17
CA ASN A 60 -13.62 5.49 -5.39
C ASN A 60 -12.93 4.14 -5.20
N LYS A 61 -11.97 3.80 -6.06
CA LYS A 61 -11.24 2.53 -6.09
C LYS A 61 -9.83 2.82 -6.60
N LEU A 62 -8.84 2.24 -5.93
CA LEU A 62 -7.42 2.44 -6.18
C LEU A 62 -6.80 1.08 -6.45
N LEU A 63 -5.86 1.02 -7.39
CA LEU A 63 -4.98 -0.15 -7.47
C LEU A 63 -3.85 0.09 -6.47
N VAL A 64 -3.74 -0.81 -5.50
CA VAL A 64 -2.71 -0.78 -4.48
C VAL A 64 -1.71 -1.87 -4.78
N ARG A 65 -0.44 -1.52 -4.89
CA ARG A 65 0.65 -2.46 -5.12
C ARG A 65 1.69 -2.35 -4.03
N LEU A 66 2.09 -3.49 -3.46
CA LEU A 66 3.30 -3.61 -2.66
C LEU A 66 4.36 -4.30 -3.49
N SER A 67 5.59 -3.79 -3.43
CA SER A 67 6.74 -4.38 -4.08
C SER A 67 7.96 -4.40 -3.17
N GLY A 68 8.89 -5.27 -3.52
CA GLY A 68 10.17 -5.45 -2.84
C GLY A 68 11.26 -5.93 -3.81
N PRO A 69 12.46 -6.25 -3.29
CA PRO A 69 13.57 -6.75 -4.08
C PRO A 69 13.23 -8.03 -4.87
N GLY A 70 13.99 -8.30 -5.93
CA GLY A 70 13.90 -9.57 -6.67
C GLY A 70 12.63 -9.73 -7.53
N GLY A 71 11.89 -8.65 -7.80
CA GLY A 71 10.66 -8.69 -8.61
C GLY A 71 9.43 -9.15 -7.84
N MET A 72 9.52 -9.22 -6.51
CA MET A 72 8.38 -9.50 -5.65
C MET A 72 7.36 -8.37 -5.73
N SER A 73 6.10 -8.71 -6.02
CA SER A 73 5.01 -7.75 -5.97
C SER A 73 3.68 -8.43 -5.77
N VAL A 74 2.79 -7.76 -5.05
CA VAL A 74 1.37 -8.11 -4.95
C VAL A 74 0.54 -6.86 -5.17
N GLU A 75 -0.59 -7.00 -5.85
CA GLU A 75 -1.52 -5.91 -6.07
C GLU A 75 -2.96 -6.35 -5.83
N ASP A 76 -3.77 -5.41 -5.36
CA ASP A 76 -5.20 -5.59 -5.21
C ASP A 76 -5.92 -4.26 -5.44
N TYR A 77 -7.16 -4.32 -5.94
CA TYR A 77 -7.98 -3.14 -6.05
C TYR A 77 -8.80 -2.92 -4.79
N LEU A 78 -8.53 -1.81 -4.10
CA LEU A 78 -9.16 -1.48 -2.83
C LEU A 78 -10.08 -0.25 -3.00
N PRO A 79 -11.29 -0.26 -2.42
CA PRO A 79 -12.14 0.91 -2.41
C PRO A 79 -11.54 1.97 -1.47
N PHE A 80 -11.42 3.21 -1.96
CA PHE A 80 -10.96 4.32 -1.13
C PHE A 80 -12.09 4.74 -0.19
N LYS A 81 -11.84 4.70 1.11
CA LYS A 81 -12.83 5.02 2.16
C LYS A 81 -12.54 6.33 2.89
N GLY A 82 -11.74 7.19 2.27
CA GLY A 82 -11.40 8.52 2.77
C GLY A 82 -10.13 8.53 3.61
N GLU A 83 -9.99 9.60 4.39
CA GLU A 83 -8.78 9.90 5.14
C GLU A 83 -8.69 9.12 6.46
N SER A 84 -7.47 8.84 6.89
CA SER A 84 -7.13 8.32 8.22
C SER A 84 -5.79 8.90 8.65
N GLU A 85 -5.51 8.96 9.95
CA GLU A 85 -4.16 9.26 10.44
C GLU A 85 -3.12 8.26 9.91
N TRP A 86 -3.57 7.02 9.62
CA TRP A 86 -2.71 5.92 9.18
C TRP A 86 -2.93 5.60 7.70
N ILE A 87 -1.95 4.91 7.14
CA ILE A 87 -2.15 4.15 5.89
C ILE A 87 -2.79 2.83 6.29
N GLU A 88 -4.02 2.59 5.89
CA GLU A 88 -4.77 1.38 6.25
C GLU A 88 -5.13 0.59 5.00
N LEU A 89 -4.73 -0.69 4.96
CA LEU A 89 -5.05 -1.64 3.90
C LEU A 89 -5.75 -2.87 4.47
N ASP A 90 -7.01 -3.05 4.14
CA ASP A 90 -7.73 -4.31 4.37
C ASP A 90 -7.79 -5.07 3.05
N SER A 91 -6.99 -6.13 2.92
CA SER A 91 -6.89 -6.94 1.71
C SER A 91 -6.36 -8.33 2.05
N THR A 92 -7.18 -9.35 1.83
CA THR A 92 -6.77 -10.74 2.05
C THR A 92 -5.67 -11.17 1.09
N PRO A 93 -5.74 -10.87 -0.24
CA PRO A 93 -4.66 -11.21 -1.17
C PRO A 93 -3.31 -10.60 -0.77
N ILE A 94 -3.29 -9.31 -0.41
CA ILE A 94 -2.06 -8.63 0.01
C ILE A 94 -1.54 -9.23 1.32
N THR A 95 -2.39 -9.39 2.33
CA THR A 95 -1.97 -9.87 3.65
C THR A 95 -1.42 -11.30 3.59
N PHE A 96 -2.04 -12.19 2.81
CA PHE A 96 -1.54 -13.56 2.64
C PHE A 96 -0.22 -13.59 1.88
N TYR A 97 -0.10 -12.83 0.80
CA TYR A 97 1.17 -12.74 0.08
C TYR A 97 2.28 -12.16 0.98
N MET A 98 1.97 -11.16 1.80
CA MET A 98 2.92 -10.65 2.80
C MET A 98 3.30 -11.70 3.84
N ALA A 99 2.39 -12.59 4.25
CA ALA A 99 2.72 -13.67 5.19
C ALA A 99 3.77 -14.64 4.61
N ASP A 100 3.67 -14.95 3.32
CA ASP A 100 4.61 -15.83 2.62
C ASP A 100 5.98 -15.19 2.38
N HIS A 101 6.04 -13.85 2.34
CA HIS A 101 7.24 -13.09 1.95
C HIS A 101 7.79 -12.17 3.07
N GLN A 102 7.12 -12.14 4.23
CA GLN A 102 7.49 -11.42 5.45
C GLN A 102 7.75 -9.91 5.25
N ASP A 103 8.92 -9.42 5.66
CA ASP A 103 9.30 -8.01 5.74
C ASP A 103 10.03 -7.50 4.49
N GLN A 104 9.97 -8.23 3.39
CA GLN A 104 10.74 -7.93 2.17
C GLN A 104 10.15 -6.80 1.30
N PHE A 105 9.08 -6.14 1.73
CA PHE A 105 8.43 -5.06 0.98
C PHE A 105 9.00 -3.70 1.36
N ASP A 106 9.45 -2.93 0.37
CA ASP A 106 10.07 -1.62 0.54
C ASP A 106 9.29 -0.46 -0.11
N LEU A 107 8.28 -0.77 -0.92
CA LEU A 107 7.50 0.23 -1.65
C LEU A 107 6.00 -0.12 -1.69
N LEU A 108 5.18 0.88 -1.39
CA LEU A 108 3.74 0.90 -1.61
C LEU A 108 3.41 1.91 -2.71
N GLU A 109 2.75 1.47 -3.77
CA GLU A 109 2.25 2.31 -4.85
C GLU A 109 0.72 2.39 -4.84
N ILE A 110 0.17 3.59 -5.01
CA ILE A 110 -1.26 3.86 -5.20
C ILE A 110 -1.46 4.45 -6.59
N LEU A 111 -2.27 3.77 -7.42
CA LEU A 111 -2.54 4.07 -8.84
C LEU A 111 -4.03 4.41 -9.09
#